data_AF-A0A931PAU7-F1
#
_entry.id   AF-A0A931PAU7-F1
#
_cell.length_a   1.000
_cell.length_b   1.000
_cell.length_c   1.000
_cell.angle_alpha   90.00
_cell.angle_beta   90.00
_cell.angle_gamma   90.00
#
_symmetry.space_group_name_H-M   'P 1'
#
loop_
_entity.id
_entity.type
_entity.pdbx_description
1 polymer ?
#
loop_
_entity_poly.entity_id
_entity_poly.type
_entity_poly.pdbx_seq_one_letter_code
_entity_poly.pdbx_strand_id
1 'polypeptide(L)'
;MNDSATIDYAVVYRNKEIKQLKKRLKKTRYALLICALLILSAGFIFLYMHGRFSTTDLATYIVVALVFAFLGTNSRKKPLKSIMAGFILLFIFWIEDISLGNHEMMFRGTILKLFVLAILLLALKTAKEADIIKRDLHLA
;
A
#
# COMPACT_ATOMS: atom_id res chain seq x y z
N MET A 1 -21.84 -43.01 11.84
CA MET A 1 -21.94 -41.55 11.62
C MET A 1 -20.87 -41.18 10.61
N ASN A 2 -21.21 -40.39 9.60
CA ASN A 2 -20.53 -40.35 8.31
C ASN A 2 -19.31 -39.41 8.33
N ASP A 3 -18.13 -39.93 8.66
CA ASP A 3 -16.87 -39.16 8.72
C ASP A 3 -16.44 -38.53 7.38
N SER A 4 -16.95 -39.05 6.26
CA SER A 4 -16.67 -38.50 4.92
C SER A 4 -17.31 -37.12 4.70
N ALA A 5 -18.49 -36.87 5.27
CA ALA A 5 -19.20 -35.61 5.12
C ALA A 5 -18.51 -34.49 5.93
N THR A 6 -18.11 -34.77 7.18
CA THR A 6 -17.42 -33.81 8.05
C THR A 6 -16.04 -33.41 7.53
N ILE A 7 -15.29 -34.35 6.93
CA ILE A 7 -14.00 -34.06 6.29
C ILE A 7 -14.18 -33.14 5.07
N ASP A 8 -15.21 -33.38 4.25
CA ASP A 8 -15.48 -32.55 3.08
C ASP A 8 -15.90 -31.11 3.45
N TYR A 9 -16.75 -30.94 4.46
CA TYR A 9 -17.13 -29.61 4.97
C TYR A 9 -15.94 -28.80 5.50
N ALA A 10 -15.04 -29.44 6.26
CA ALA A 10 -13.84 -28.78 6.79
C ALA A 10 -12.90 -28.31 5.65
N VAL A 11 -12.73 -29.12 4.61
CA VAL A 11 -11.90 -28.78 3.44
C VAL A 11 -12.51 -27.63 2.63
N VAL A 12 -13.83 -27.65 2.41
CA VAL A 12 -14.54 -26.56 1.70
C VAL A 12 -14.45 -25.24 2.48
N TYR A 13 -14.59 -25.27 3.81
CA TYR A 13 -14.50 -24.07 4.65
C TYR A 13 -13.09 -23.47 4.61
N ARG A 14 -12.07 -24.31 4.82
CA ARG A 14 -10.65 -23.92 4.74
C ARG A 14 -10.30 -23.32 3.36
N ASN A 15 -10.81 -23.90 2.28
CA ASN A 15 -10.59 -23.37 0.92
C ASN A 15 -11.24 -22.01 0.70
N LYS A 16 -12.44 -21.77 1.26
CA LYS A 16 -13.08 -20.45 1.21
C LYS A 16 -12.26 -19.40 1.96
N GLU A 17 -11.76 -19.71 3.14
CA GLU A 17 -10.93 -18.79 3.93
C GLU A 17 -9.60 -18.48 3.24
N ILE A 18 -8.91 -19.48 2.68
CA ILE A 18 -7.68 -19.28 1.90
C ILE A 18 -7.95 -18.40 0.67
N LYS A 19 -9.08 -18.60 -0.02
CA LYS A 19 -9.45 -17.79 -1.18
C LYS A 19 -9.74 -16.34 -0.77
N GLN A 20 -10.43 -16.12 0.34
CA GLN A 20 -10.67 -14.79 0.90
C GLN A 20 -9.36 -14.11 1.33
N LEU A 21 -8.47 -14.83 2.00
CA LEU A 21 -7.14 -14.36 2.39
C LEU A 21 -6.32 -13.94 1.16
N LYS A 22 -6.25 -14.78 0.13
CA LYS A 22 -5.57 -14.44 -1.14
C LYS A 22 -6.17 -13.21 -1.82
N LYS A 23 -7.51 -13.07 -1.81
CA LYS A 23 -8.19 -11.89 -2.38
C LYS A 23 -7.82 -10.62 -1.62
N ARG A 24 -7.81 -10.67 -0.29
CA ARG A 24 -7.42 -9.53 0.59
C ARG A 24 -5.95 -9.16 0.42
N LEU A 25 -5.03 -10.14 0.43
CA LEU A 25 -3.60 -9.94 0.17
C LEU A 25 -3.34 -9.30 -1.19
N LYS A 26 -4.03 -9.77 -2.24
CA LYS A 26 -3.97 -9.15 -3.57
C LYS A 26 -4.43 -7.69 -3.51
N LYS A 27 -5.55 -7.40 -2.83
CA LYS A 27 -6.07 -6.02 -2.71
C LYS A 27 -5.08 -5.09 -1.99
N THR A 28 -4.44 -5.55 -0.90
CA THR A 28 -3.38 -4.79 -0.21
C THR A 28 -2.18 -4.54 -1.11
N ARG A 29 -1.72 -5.56 -1.86
CA ARG A 29 -0.64 -5.42 -2.84
C ARG A 29 -0.98 -4.41 -3.93
N TYR A 30 -2.18 -4.53 -4.52
CA TYR A 30 -2.62 -3.61 -5.57
C TYR A 30 -2.73 -2.18 -5.04
N ALA A 31 -3.23 -1.98 -3.82
CA ALA A 31 -3.27 -0.64 -3.21
C ALA A 31 -1.87 -0.01 -3.12
N LEU A 32 -0.87 -0.75 -2.61
CA LEU A 32 0.52 -0.26 -2.52
C LEU A 32 1.14 0.00 -3.91
N LEU A 33 0.85 -0.85 -4.90
CA LEU A 33 1.32 -0.65 -6.28
C LEU A 33 0.64 0.53 -6.97
N ILE A 34 -0.65 0.75 -6.70
CA ILE A 34 -1.39 1.93 -7.18
C ILE A 34 -0.81 3.19 -6.55
N CYS A 35 -0.49 3.19 -5.25
CA CYS A 35 0.21 4.29 -4.61
C CYS A 35 1.58 4.56 -5.26
N ALA A 36 2.36 3.52 -5.54
CA ALA A 36 3.64 3.66 -6.24
C ALA A 36 3.46 4.32 -7.63
N LEU A 37 2.48 3.85 -8.41
CA LEU A 37 2.19 4.41 -9.72
C LEU A 37 1.71 5.86 -9.66
N LEU A 38 0.87 6.21 -8.68
CA LEU A 38 0.38 7.57 -8.49
C LEU A 38 1.50 8.54 -8.11
N ILE A 39 2.41 8.12 -7.23
CA ILE A 39 3.57 8.94 -6.84
C ILE A 39 4.50 9.13 -8.04
N LEU A 40 4.76 8.05 -8.79
CA LEU A 40 5.61 8.10 -9.98
C LEU A 40 4.99 9.02 -11.05
N SER A 41 3.71 8.84 -11.38
CA SER A 41 3.03 9.67 -12.37
C SER A 41 2.97 11.13 -11.95
N ALA A 42 2.75 11.41 -10.66
CA ALA A 42 2.80 12.77 -10.14
C ALA A 42 4.18 13.41 -10.30
N GLY A 43 5.27 12.68 -10.02
CA GLY A 43 6.63 13.18 -10.22
C GLY A 43 6.88 13.61 -11.67
N PHE A 44 6.41 12.83 -12.65
CA PHE A 44 6.47 13.21 -14.06
C PHE A 44 5.58 14.40 -14.40
N ILE A 45 4.34 14.44 -13.91
CA ILE A 45 3.43 15.56 -14.16
C ILE A 45 4.01 16.87 -13.61
N PHE A 46 4.59 16.85 -12.40
CA PHE A 46 5.22 18.02 -11.80
C PHE A 46 6.46 18.48 -12.58
N LEU A 47 7.26 17.55 -13.12
CA LEU A 47 8.39 17.88 -13.99
C LEU A 47 7.95 18.66 -15.25
N TYR A 48 6.85 18.24 -15.89
CA TYR A 48 6.36 18.91 -17.11
C TYR A 48 5.58 20.20 -16.82
N MET A 49 4.88 20.30 -15.69
CA MET A 49 4.10 21.49 -15.36
C MET A 49 4.92 22.61 -14.72
N HIS A 50 6.05 22.32 -14.08
CA HIS A 50 6.85 23.31 -13.36
C HIS A 50 8.31 23.32 -13.79
N GLY A 51 8.76 24.42 -14.41
CA GLY A 51 10.16 24.65 -14.74
C GLY A 51 11.10 24.84 -13.53
N ARG A 52 10.57 24.83 -12.29
CA ARG A 52 11.36 24.85 -11.04
C ARG A 52 11.54 23.47 -10.42
N PHE A 53 11.00 22.42 -11.02
CA PHE A 53 11.14 21.06 -10.51
C PHE A 53 12.55 20.54 -10.84
N SER A 54 13.37 20.31 -9.82
CA SER A 54 14.75 19.87 -10.02
C SER A 54 14.80 18.38 -10.35
N THR A 55 15.87 17.95 -11.02
CA THR A 55 16.17 16.53 -11.23
C THR A 55 16.32 15.77 -9.91
N THR A 56 16.73 16.47 -8.84
CA THR A 56 16.79 15.94 -7.48
C THR A 56 15.40 15.61 -6.92
N ASP A 57 14.40 16.45 -7.18
CA ASP A 57 13.03 16.21 -6.69
C ASP A 57 12.44 14.99 -7.39
N LEU A 58 12.65 14.89 -8.71
CA LEU A 58 12.23 13.71 -9.49
C LEU A 58 12.87 12.42 -8.96
N ALA A 59 14.15 12.46 -8.59
CA ALA A 59 14.84 11.32 -8.01
C ALA A 59 14.17 10.88 -6.69
N THR A 60 13.80 11.82 -5.81
CA THR A 60 13.08 11.53 -4.56
C THR A 60 11.73 10.84 -4.84
N TYR A 61 10.95 11.34 -5.80
CA TYR A 61 9.67 10.71 -6.18
C TYR A 61 9.86 9.29 -6.73
N ILE A 62 10.89 9.06 -7.54
CA ILE A 62 11.23 7.73 -8.08
C ILE A 62 11.62 6.78 -6.94
N VAL A 63 12.47 7.22 -6.02
CA VAL A 63 12.88 6.42 -4.85
C VAL A 63 11.67 6.05 -4.00
N VAL A 64 10.81 7.01 -3.67
CA VAL A 64 9.59 6.76 -2.89
C VAL A 64 8.67 5.77 -3.63
N ALA A 65 8.47 5.92 -4.94
CA ALA A 65 7.67 5.00 -5.73
C ALA A 65 8.24 3.58 -5.74
N LEU A 66 9.57 3.43 -5.88
CA LEU A 66 10.25 2.13 -5.81
C LEU A 66 10.08 1.48 -4.44
N VAL A 67 10.18 2.27 -3.36
CA VAL A 67 9.97 1.76 -2.01
C VAL A 67 8.51 1.30 -1.83
N PHE A 68 7.51 2.07 -2.26
CA PHE A 68 6.12 1.62 -2.23
C PHE A 68 5.88 0.35 -3.06
N ALA A 69 6.51 0.22 -4.22
CA ALA A 69 6.45 -0.99 -5.04
C ALA A 69 7.08 -2.19 -4.31
N PHE A 70 8.23 -1.99 -3.67
CA PHE A 70 8.90 -3.01 -2.86
C PHE A 70 8.00 -3.45 -1.69
N LEU A 71 7.43 -2.51 -0.94
CA LEU A 71 6.47 -2.79 0.14
C LEU A 71 5.25 -3.56 -0.37
N GLY A 72 4.77 -3.24 -1.57
CA GLY A 72 3.70 -3.95 -2.26
C GLY A 72 4.06 -5.41 -2.56
N THR A 73 5.27 -5.69 -3.02
CA THR A 73 5.74 -7.08 -3.21
C THR A 73 5.89 -7.84 -1.89
N ASN A 74 6.41 -7.18 -0.85
CA ASN A 74 6.63 -7.77 0.47
C ASN A 74 5.32 -7.97 1.29
N SER A 75 4.23 -7.30 0.89
CA SER A 75 2.92 -7.38 1.56
C SER A 75 2.31 -8.77 1.58
N ARG A 76 2.79 -9.69 0.72
CA ARG A 76 2.38 -11.10 0.73
C ARG A 76 2.72 -11.81 2.03
N LYS A 77 3.84 -11.46 2.67
CA LYS A 77 4.32 -12.14 3.88
C LYS A 77 3.75 -11.49 5.15
N LYS A 78 3.72 -10.14 5.18
CA LYS A 78 3.32 -9.34 6.34
C LYS A 78 2.51 -8.12 5.88
N PRO A 79 1.23 -8.27 5.53
CA PRO A 79 0.43 -7.20 4.91
C PRO A 79 0.30 -5.97 5.82
N LEU A 80 0.12 -6.19 7.12
CA LEU A 80 -0.04 -5.12 8.11
C LEU A 80 1.25 -4.32 8.27
N LYS A 81 2.41 -4.98 8.36
CA LYS A 81 3.72 -4.32 8.44
C LYS A 81 4.04 -3.51 7.18
N SER A 82 3.72 -4.05 5.99
CA SER A 82 3.90 -3.32 4.74
C SER A 82 3.03 -2.05 4.68
N ILE A 83 1.77 -2.10 5.14
CA ILE A 83 0.94 -0.90 5.16
C ILE A 83 1.47 0.12 6.18
N MET A 84 1.83 -0.30 7.40
CA MET A 84 2.41 0.61 8.40
C MET A 84 3.69 1.28 7.89
N ALA A 85 4.59 0.52 7.25
CA ALA A 85 5.79 1.09 6.65
C ALA A 85 5.46 2.11 5.56
N GLY A 86 4.41 1.87 4.75
CA GLY A 86 3.92 2.82 3.76
C GLY A 86 3.40 4.12 4.38
N PHE A 87 2.70 4.03 5.52
CA PHE A 87 2.29 5.21 6.29
C PHE A 87 3.49 6.02 6.79
N ILE A 88 4.49 5.36 7.38
CA ILE A 88 5.70 6.03 7.87
C ILE A 88 6.42 6.74 6.73
N LEU A 89 6.54 6.10 5.57
CA LEU A 89 7.16 6.71 4.39
C LEU A 89 6.42 7.94 3.90
N LEU A 90 5.08 7.89 3.91
CA LEU A 90 4.25 9.03 3.53
C LEU A 90 4.46 10.21 4.47
N PHE A 91 4.59 9.97 5.77
CA PHE A 91 4.87 11.02 6.75
C PHE A 91 6.25 11.66 6.55
N ILE A 92 7.29 10.85 6.32
CA ILE A 92 8.64 11.36 5.99
C ILE A 92 8.59 12.26 4.75
N PHE A 93 7.91 11.78 3.71
CA PHE A 93 7.71 12.54 2.47
C PHE A 93 6.85 13.81 2.64
N TRP A 94 6.02 13.86 3.67
CA TRP A 94 5.29 15.08 4.04
C TRP A 94 6.20 16.10 4.71
N ILE A 95 7.07 15.65 5.61
CA ILE A 95 8.01 16.51 6.34
C ILE A 95 9.04 17.13 5.39
N GLU A 96 9.59 16.36 4.45
CA GLU A 96 10.54 16.89 3.44
C GLU A 96 9.92 18.03 2.62
N ASP A 97 8.68 17.86 2.18
CA ASP A 97 7.96 18.84 1.37
C ASP A 97 7.63 20.12 2.15
N ILE A 98 7.30 20.00 3.44
CA ILE A 98 7.14 21.16 4.34
C ILE A 98 8.48 21.89 4.53
N SER A 99 9.57 21.14 4.69
CA SER A 99 10.91 21.71 4.89
C SER A 99 11.43 22.49 3.67
N LEU A 100 10.96 22.17 2.46
CA LEU A 100 11.39 22.81 1.22
C LEU A 100 10.64 24.13 0.91
N GLY A 101 9.67 24.54 1.72
CA GLY A 101 9.17 25.93 1.79
C GLY A 101 8.43 26.50 0.56
N ASN A 102 8.17 25.70 -0.48
CA ASN A 102 7.46 26.15 -1.69
C ASN A 102 5.93 26.13 -1.48
N HIS A 103 5.38 27.25 -0.99
CA HIS A 103 3.97 27.38 -0.59
C HIS A 103 2.96 27.06 -1.71
N GLU A 104 3.29 27.31 -2.98
CA GLU A 104 2.42 26.97 -4.12
C GLU A 104 2.42 25.46 -4.45
N MET A 105 3.56 24.78 -4.27
CA MET A 105 3.65 23.32 -4.46
C MET A 105 3.00 22.55 -3.32
N MET A 106 2.96 23.12 -2.11
CA MET A 106 2.34 22.48 -0.94
C MET A 106 0.87 22.12 -1.18
N PHE A 107 0.05 22.99 -1.77
CA PHE A 107 -1.38 22.71 -1.95
C PHE A 107 -1.64 21.57 -2.95
N ARG A 108 -0.96 21.56 -4.10
CA ARG A 108 -1.14 20.50 -5.12
C ARG A 108 -0.51 19.17 -4.66
N GLY A 109 0.67 19.21 -4.04
CA GLY A 109 1.32 18.03 -3.46
C GLY A 109 0.49 17.41 -2.34
N THR A 110 -0.18 18.23 -1.53
CA THR A 110 -1.01 17.77 -0.41
C THR A 110 -2.24 16.98 -0.87
N ILE A 111 -2.89 17.37 -1.97
CA ILE A 111 -4.04 16.62 -2.52
C ILE A 111 -3.65 15.19 -2.89
N LEU A 112 -2.53 15.01 -3.59
CA LEU A 112 -2.04 13.68 -3.96
C LEU A 112 -1.73 12.85 -2.71
N LYS A 113 -1.06 13.46 -1.71
CA LYS A 113 -0.69 12.77 -0.47
C LYS A 113 -1.92 12.37 0.34
N LEU A 114 -2.96 13.22 0.40
CA LEU A 114 -4.26 12.87 0.99
C LEU A 114 -4.95 11.73 0.23
N PHE A 115 -4.86 11.72 -1.10
CA PHE A 115 -5.42 10.64 -1.91
C PHE A 115 -4.69 9.30 -1.65
N VAL A 116 -3.37 9.32 -1.59
CA VAL A 116 -2.53 8.16 -1.22
C VAL A 116 -2.84 7.69 0.21
N LEU A 117 -3.03 8.63 1.14
CA LEU A 117 -3.44 8.35 2.52
C LEU A 117 -4.80 7.62 2.57
N ALA A 118 -5.78 8.08 1.79
CA ALA A 118 -7.10 7.44 1.72
C ALA A 118 -7.02 5.99 1.20
N ILE A 119 -6.21 5.74 0.16
CA ILE A 119 -5.94 4.39 -0.35
C ILE A 119 -5.26 3.52 0.72
N LEU A 120 -4.26 4.06 1.42
CA LEU A 120 -3.58 3.38 2.52
C LEU A 120 -4.52 3.05 3.68
N LEU A 121 -5.44 3.95 4.06
CA LEU A 121 -6.45 3.71 5.09
C LEU A 121 -7.43 2.58 4.70
N LEU A 122 -7.89 2.56 3.44
CA LEU A 122 -8.73 1.47 2.92
C LEU A 122 -7.97 0.13 2.90
N ALA A 123 -6.70 0.17 2.53
CA ALA A 123 -5.84 -1.00 2.50
C ALA A 123 -5.45 -1.49 3.90
N LEU A 124 -5.39 -0.60 4.90
CA LEU A 124 -5.12 -0.93 6.31
C LEU A 124 -6.22 -1.81 6.90
N LYS A 125 -7.50 -1.47 6.70
CA LYS A 125 -8.63 -2.32 7.14
C LYS A 125 -8.51 -3.73 6.53
N THR A 126 -8.27 -3.78 5.22
CA THR A 126 -8.11 -5.04 4.48
C THR A 126 -6.89 -5.85 4.96
N ALA A 127 -5.79 -5.18 5.32
CA ALA A 127 -4.57 -5.80 5.81
C ALA A 127 -4.73 -6.34 7.25
N LYS A 128 -5.41 -5.61 8.14
CA LYS A 128 -5.74 -6.10 9.50
C LYS A 128 -6.57 -7.38 9.43
N GLU A 129 -7.61 -7.38 8.61
CA GLU A 129 -8.46 -8.55 8.39
C GLU A 129 -7.70 -9.75 7.81
N ALA A 130 -6.72 -9.51 6.93
CA ALA A 130 -5.87 -10.57 6.39
C ALA A 130 -4.92 -11.16 7.45
N ASP A 131 -4.39 -10.31 8.33
CA ASP A 131 -3.48 -10.73 9.40
C ASP A 131 -4.20 -11.56 10.47
N ILE A 132 -5.44 -11.19 10.82
CA ILE A 132 -6.31 -11.95 11.73
C ILE A 132 -6.55 -13.36 11.16
N ILE A 133 -7.01 -13.46 9.90
CA ILE A 133 -7.25 -14.76 9.25
C ILE A 133 -5.97 -15.59 9.15
N LYS A 134 -4.82 -14.97 8.87
CA LYS A 134 -3.54 -15.67 8.81
C LYS A 134 -3.13 -16.25 10.16
N ARG A 135 -3.42 -15.51 11.25
CA ARG A 135 -3.20 -15.95 12.63
C ARG A 135 -4.14 -17.07 13.03
N ASP A 136 -5.43 -16.94 12.69
CA ASP A 136 -6.46 -17.94 13.00
C ASP A 136 -6.23 -19.27 12.27
N LEU A 137 -5.65 -19.23 11.06
CA LEU A 137 -5.27 -20.42 10.29
C LEU A 137 -3.92 -21.03 10.68
N HIS A 138 -3.21 -20.49 11.68
CA HIS A 138 -1.84 -20.89 12.05
C HIS A 138 -0.84 -20.86 10.88
N LEU A 139 -1.04 -19.97 9.89
CA LEU A 139 -0.16 -19.81 8.73
C LEU A 139 0.94 -18.77 8.98
N ALA A 140 1.33 -18.59 10.25
CA ALA A 140 2.21 -17.52 10.72
C ALA A 140 3.56 -17.53 10.01
#